data_AF-A0A2V6UBN1-F1
#
_entry.id   AF-A0A2V6UBN1-F1
#
_cell.length_a   1.000
_cell.length_b   1.000
_cell.length_c   1.000
_cell.angle_alpha   90.00
_cell.angle_beta   90.00
_cell.angle_gamma   90.00
#
_symmetry.space_group_name_H-M   'P 1'
#
loop_
_entity.id
_entity.type
_entity.pdbx_description
1 polymer ?
#
loop_
_entity_poly.entity_id
_entity_poly.type
_entity_poly.pdbx_seq_one_letter_code
_entity_poly.pdbx_strand_id
1 'polypeptide(L)'
;GPRQGLDRRRFLQTASGMAAAFLAMNKVFGNLFDVSEAEAANPDVAAARADASRGQFIMDVQTHFVHDQYTQKGILGLAVFASQHWNPALAGKTDDLYIYKFENYVRQIFLNSDTSISLLSGAPFDDHSWEFLQNDQIREAANMVNRVGGESTRMLAHSLVTPGQPGWMDKVDYAIDKLHPDSWKLYTIGDPLTAKTKYPWRLDDEKLVYPFYEKAVKAGIRNLCIHKGLMPRDYEESWSGVWKYNTPWDIAKAAKDWPQLNFIFYHGCLRAFQELPDQVLAEFEKTGNIQWASDLARIPGEHGVSNVYAEMGTSFANSCTANPRFAAALLGTWIKGLGVDHVVWGTDSVLYGSPQWQIEALRRLEIPEDMQQKHGFAALGGPTGAVKNQIFGLNSARVYNVNLRANYPRLTVDKFAQLKEEYRLAGNLNDLRDNHAHGFIAKRTA
;
A
#
# COMPACT_ATOMS: atom_id res chain seq x y z
N GLY A 1 -16.95 -24.44 -6.88
CA GLY A 1 -16.59 -24.93 -8.21
C GLY A 1 -17.73 -25.75 -8.81
N PRO A 2 -17.59 -27.09 -8.97
CA PRO A 2 -18.58 -27.90 -9.69
C PRO A 2 -20.00 -27.82 -9.14
N ARG A 3 -20.16 -27.71 -7.81
CA ARG A 3 -21.48 -27.52 -7.16
C ARG A 3 -22.17 -26.20 -7.52
N GLN A 4 -21.45 -25.24 -8.09
CA GLN A 4 -21.95 -23.95 -8.58
C GLN A 4 -21.90 -23.88 -10.12
N GLY A 5 -21.68 -25.00 -10.83
CA GLY A 5 -21.58 -25.02 -12.29
C GLY A 5 -20.32 -24.36 -12.86
N LEU A 6 -19.30 -24.11 -12.03
CA LEU A 6 -18.07 -23.43 -12.43
C LEU A 6 -16.86 -24.38 -12.39
N ASP A 7 -15.95 -24.23 -13.35
CA ASP A 7 -14.61 -24.79 -13.20
C ASP A 7 -13.86 -24.11 -12.05
N ARG A 8 -12.73 -24.69 -11.65
CA ARG A 8 -11.94 -24.18 -10.52
C ARG A 8 -11.44 -22.75 -10.75
N ARG A 9 -11.01 -22.38 -11.96
CA ARG A 9 -10.47 -21.05 -12.27
C ARG A 9 -11.57 -20.01 -12.21
N ARG A 10 -12.70 -20.27 -12.87
CA ARG A 10 -13.87 -19.40 -12.82
C ARG A 10 -14.41 -19.24 -11.41
N PHE A 11 -14.41 -20.31 -10.61
CA PHE A 11 -14.80 -20.24 -9.21
C PHE A 11 -13.90 -19.32 -8.37
N LEU A 12 -12.57 -19.37 -8.54
CA LEU A 12 -11.64 -18.50 -7.81
C LEU A 12 -11.70 -17.03 -8.24
N GLN A 13 -12.43 -16.71 -9.31
CA GLN A 13 -12.71 -15.33 -9.74
C GLN A 13 -13.96 -14.75 -9.06
N THR A 14 -14.75 -15.55 -8.34
CA THR A 14 -15.97 -15.09 -7.67
C THR A 14 -15.73 -14.68 -6.22
N ALA A 15 -16.70 -13.98 -5.62
CA ALA A 15 -16.70 -13.68 -4.20
C ALA A 15 -16.67 -14.95 -3.32
N SER A 16 -17.38 -16.01 -3.72
CA SER A 16 -17.28 -17.32 -3.05
C SER A 16 -15.88 -17.94 -3.16
N GLY A 17 -15.19 -17.75 -4.28
CA GLY A 17 -13.80 -18.17 -4.46
C GLY A 17 -12.84 -17.44 -3.52
N MET A 18 -13.03 -16.12 -3.36
CA MET A 18 -12.29 -15.30 -2.40
C MET A 18 -12.54 -15.78 -0.95
N ALA A 19 -13.81 -15.99 -0.58
CA ALA A 19 -14.15 -16.54 0.73
C ALA A 19 -13.52 -17.92 0.97
N ALA A 20 -13.51 -18.79 -0.04
CA ALA A 20 -12.86 -20.10 0.05
C ALA A 20 -11.34 -19.98 0.30
N ALA A 21 -10.68 -18.96 -0.26
CA ALA A 21 -9.26 -18.70 0.00
C ALA A 21 -9.02 -18.31 1.47
N PHE A 22 -9.82 -17.41 2.03
CA PHE A 22 -9.70 -17.02 3.45
C PHE A 22 -10.04 -18.17 4.41
N LEU A 23 -11.01 -19.02 4.08
CA LEU A 23 -11.27 -20.24 4.86
C LEU A 23 -10.06 -21.19 4.85
N ALA A 24 -9.41 -21.35 3.69
CA ALA A 24 -8.21 -22.16 3.59
C ALA A 24 -7.07 -21.57 4.45
N MET A 25 -6.93 -20.24 4.47
CA MET A 25 -5.98 -19.56 5.35
C MET A 25 -6.29 -19.79 6.83
N ASN A 26 -7.56 -19.68 7.25
CA ASN A 26 -7.94 -19.93 8.64
C ASN A 26 -7.62 -21.35 9.11
N LYS A 27 -7.68 -22.35 8.21
CA LYS A 27 -7.29 -23.73 8.53
C LYS A 27 -5.80 -23.89 8.84
N VAL A 28 -4.96 -23.00 8.33
CA VAL A 28 -3.50 -23.04 8.54
C VAL A 28 -3.08 -22.15 9.70
N PHE A 29 -3.61 -20.92 9.76
CA PHE A 29 -3.14 -19.87 10.67
C PHE A 29 -4.06 -19.61 11.87
N GLY A 30 -5.20 -20.30 11.95
CA GLY A 30 -6.26 -20.03 12.92
C GLY A 30 -7.27 -18.99 12.43
N ASN A 31 -8.35 -18.79 13.19
CA ASN A 31 -9.49 -17.94 12.82
C ASN A 31 -9.14 -16.44 12.91
N LEU A 32 -8.37 -15.95 11.93
CA LEU A 32 -7.90 -14.56 11.85
C LEU A 32 -8.70 -13.73 10.84
N PHE A 33 -9.32 -14.40 9.87
CA PHE A 33 -10.23 -13.76 8.92
C PHE A 33 -11.68 -14.09 9.27
N ASP A 34 -12.51 -13.06 9.37
CA ASP A 34 -13.96 -13.23 9.43
C ASP A 34 -14.50 -13.74 8.08
N VAL A 35 -14.79 -15.03 8.02
CA VAL A 35 -15.34 -15.71 6.84
C VAL A 35 -16.07 -16.98 7.28
N SER A 36 -17.16 -17.32 6.60
CA SER A 36 -17.96 -18.51 6.90
C SER A 36 -17.94 -19.52 5.75
N GLU A 37 -18.15 -20.80 6.07
CA GLU A 37 -18.33 -21.84 5.04
C GLU A 37 -19.51 -21.57 4.10
N ALA A 38 -20.58 -20.95 4.63
CA ALA A 38 -21.75 -20.55 3.86
C ALA A 38 -21.39 -19.54 2.76
N GLU A 39 -20.49 -18.61 3.04
CA GLU A 39 -19.99 -17.62 2.08
C GLU A 39 -19.25 -18.29 0.91
N ALA A 40 -18.42 -19.29 1.19
CA ALA A 40 -17.72 -20.05 0.15
C ALA A 40 -18.63 -21.01 -0.62
N ALA A 41 -19.71 -21.50 0.01
CA ALA A 41 -20.61 -22.48 -0.58
C ALA A 41 -21.75 -21.84 -1.40
N ASN A 42 -22.27 -20.69 -0.98
CA ASN A 42 -23.44 -20.04 -1.57
C ASN A 42 -23.09 -18.67 -2.19
N PRO A 43 -23.20 -18.50 -3.52
CA PRO A 43 -22.94 -17.24 -4.21
C PRO A 43 -23.76 -16.05 -3.69
N ASP A 44 -25.01 -16.28 -3.26
CA ASP A 44 -25.89 -15.20 -2.79
C ASP A 44 -25.41 -14.66 -1.43
N VAL A 45 -24.87 -15.54 -0.57
CA VAL A 45 -24.27 -15.14 0.72
C VAL A 45 -22.99 -14.33 0.49
N ALA A 46 -22.15 -14.76 -0.45
CA ALA A 46 -20.94 -14.02 -0.82
C ALA A 46 -21.27 -12.66 -1.46
N ALA A 47 -22.29 -12.60 -2.31
CA ALA A 47 -22.77 -11.37 -2.92
C ALA A 47 -23.34 -10.41 -1.87
N ALA A 48 -24.19 -10.88 -0.95
CA ALA A 48 -24.74 -10.07 0.13
C ALA A 48 -23.63 -9.46 1.01
N ARG A 49 -22.54 -10.20 1.27
CA ARG A 49 -21.38 -9.64 1.99
C ARG A 49 -20.67 -8.55 1.18
N ALA A 50 -20.42 -8.78 -0.10
CA ALA A 50 -19.79 -7.79 -0.97
C ALA A 50 -20.65 -6.51 -1.07
N ASP A 51 -21.98 -6.66 -1.16
CA ASP A 51 -22.92 -5.55 -1.17
C ASP A 51 -22.94 -4.77 0.15
N ALA A 52 -22.72 -5.44 1.29
CA ALA A 52 -22.68 -4.80 2.60
C ALA A 52 -21.49 -3.84 2.79
N SER A 53 -20.40 -4.02 2.03
CA SER A 53 -19.25 -3.09 2.01
C SER A 53 -19.25 -2.14 0.82
N ARG A 54 -20.31 -2.15 0.00
CA ARG A 54 -20.43 -1.28 -1.17
C ARG A 54 -20.45 0.20 -0.75
N GLY A 55 -19.69 1.01 -1.47
CA GLY A 55 -19.61 2.46 -1.21
C GLY A 55 -18.76 2.83 0.01
N GLN A 56 -18.04 1.87 0.60
CA GLN A 56 -16.96 2.18 1.53
C GLN A 56 -15.92 3.05 0.83
N PHE A 57 -15.60 4.20 1.43
CA PHE A 57 -14.58 5.09 0.89
C PHE A 57 -13.18 4.53 1.15
N ILE A 58 -12.41 4.34 0.09
CA ILE A 58 -11.04 3.81 0.15
C ILE A 58 -10.10 4.77 -0.59
N MET A 59 -9.15 5.34 0.14
CA MET A 59 -8.12 6.22 -0.37
C MET A 59 -6.77 5.52 -0.24
N ASP A 60 -6.25 5.03 -1.36
CA ASP A 60 -4.98 4.34 -1.46
C ASP A 60 -3.85 5.36 -1.67
N VAL A 61 -3.06 5.61 -0.64
CA VAL A 61 -2.04 6.65 -0.69
C VAL A 61 -0.74 6.20 -1.39
N GLN A 62 -0.61 4.93 -1.79
CA GLN A 62 0.62 4.42 -2.40
C GLN A 62 0.33 3.48 -3.56
N THR A 63 0.45 4.02 -4.78
CA THR A 63 0.35 3.22 -6.00
C THR A 63 1.42 3.61 -7.03
N HIS A 64 1.75 2.68 -7.92
CA HIS A 64 2.82 2.81 -8.91
C HIS A 64 2.44 2.19 -10.26
N PHE A 65 2.87 2.84 -11.34
CA PHE A 65 3.00 2.27 -12.68
C PHE A 65 4.26 2.82 -13.35
N VAL A 66 4.70 2.22 -14.44
CA VAL A 66 5.87 2.65 -15.21
C VAL A 66 5.49 3.20 -16.58
N HIS A 67 6.22 4.19 -17.07
CA HIS A 67 6.01 4.74 -18.42
C HIS A 67 6.22 3.69 -19.51
N ASP A 68 5.68 3.93 -20.71
CA ASP A 68 5.65 2.94 -21.80
C ASP A 68 7.06 2.50 -22.23
N GLN A 69 8.01 3.44 -22.27
CA GLN A 69 9.41 3.17 -22.63
C GLN A 69 10.22 2.43 -21.54
N TYR A 70 9.65 2.16 -20.37
CA TYR A 70 10.36 1.49 -19.28
C TYR A 70 10.59 0.01 -19.59
N THR A 71 11.83 -0.45 -19.49
CA THR A 71 12.27 -1.81 -19.88
C THR A 71 12.98 -2.60 -18.78
N GLN A 72 13.17 -2.01 -17.59
CA GLN A 72 13.96 -2.65 -16.52
C GLN A 72 13.17 -3.77 -15.83
N LYS A 73 13.47 -5.03 -16.16
CA LYS A 73 12.78 -6.21 -15.60
C LYS A 73 13.02 -6.43 -14.11
N GLY A 74 13.98 -5.76 -13.48
CA GLY A 74 14.25 -5.93 -12.04
C GLY A 74 13.08 -5.55 -11.13
N ILE A 75 12.16 -4.69 -11.60
CA ILE A 75 10.92 -4.35 -10.87
C ILE A 75 9.99 -5.56 -10.66
N LEU A 76 10.19 -6.65 -11.42
CA LEU A 76 9.46 -7.90 -11.27
C LEU A 76 9.97 -8.76 -10.10
N GLY A 77 10.93 -8.26 -9.31
CA GLY A 77 11.54 -9.00 -8.19
C GLY A 77 10.53 -9.56 -7.19
N LEU A 78 9.44 -8.86 -6.89
CA LEU A 78 8.36 -9.36 -6.03
C LEU A 78 7.64 -10.57 -6.64
N ALA A 79 7.36 -10.52 -7.95
CA ALA A 79 6.73 -11.64 -8.65
C ALA A 79 7.67 -12.85 -8.75
N VAL A 80 8.98 -12.60 -8.95
CA VAL A 80 10.00 -13.65 -8.91
C VAL A 80 10.07 -14.30 -7.53
N PHE A 81 10.12 -13.50 -6.46
CA PHE A 81 10.10 -14.01 -5.08
C PHE A 81 8.86 -14.87 -4.81
N ALA A 82 7.67 -14.37 -5.19
CA ALA A 82 6.42 -15.12 -5.05
C ALA A 82 6.47 -16.46 -5.81
N SER A 83 7.09 -16.48 -7.00
CA SER A 83 7.26 -17.71 -7.77
C SER A 83 8.19 -18.73 -7.09
N GLN A 84 9.22 -18.26 -6.39
CA GLN A 84 10.21 -19.13 -5.75
C GLN A 84 9.73 -19.69 -4.41
N HIS A 85 8.96 -18.90 -3.65
CA HIS A 85 8.64 -19.23 -2.26
C HIS A 85 7.17 -19.60 -2.01
N TRP A 86 6.23 -19.15 -2.85
CA TRP A 86 4.80 -19.35 -2.60
C TRP A 86 4.11 -20.17 -3.69
N ASN A 87 4.41 -19.92 -4.97
CA ASN A 87 3.79 -20.64 -6.08
C ASN A 87 4.74 -20.82 -7.27
N PRO A 88 5.44 -21.96 -7.36
CA PRO A 88 6.32 -22.30 -8.49
C PRO A 88 5.66 -22.21 -9.87
N ALA A 89 4.33 -22.34 -9.94
CA ALA A 89 3.60 -22.26 -11.21
C ALA A 89 3.51 -20.83 -11.79
N LEU A 90 4.02 -19.81 -11.08
CA LEU A 90 4.14 -18.43 -11.55
C LEU A 90 5.38 -18.18 -12.39
N ALA A 91 6.39 -19.06 -12.31
CA ALA A 91 7.61 -18.91 -13.08
C ALA A 91 7.32 -18.78 -14.58
N GLY A 92 7.87 -17.73 -15.21
CA GLY A 92 7.67 -17.44 -16.64
C GLY A 92 6.26 -16.97 -17.03
N LYS A 93 5.39 -16.63 -16.07
CA LYS A 93 4.05 -16.06 -16.34
C LYS A 93 3.91 -14.62 -15.84
N THR A 94 4.91 -14.12 -15.12
CA THR A 94 4.94 -12.78 -14.52
C THR A 94 6.17 -11.99 -15.02
N ASP A 95 6.64 -12.29 -16.23
CA ASP A 95 7.84 -11.71 -16.85
C ASP A 95 7.53 -10.57 -17.84
N ASP A 96 6.23 -10.29 -18.04
CA ASP A 96 5.74 -9.21 -18.88
C ASP A 96 5.55 -7.93 -18.06
N LEU A 97 6.23 -6.85 -18.49
CA LEU A 97 6.12 -5.54 -17.88
C LEU A 97 4.74 -4.88 -18.09
N TYR A 98 3.90 -5.39 -18.99
CA TYR A 98 2.51 -4.92 -19.18
C TYR A 98 1.74 -4.83 -17.86
N ILE A 99 2.02 -5.74 -16.91
CA ILE A 99 1.36 -5.74 -15.60
C ILE A 99 1.56 -4.44 -14.81
N TYR A 100 2.59 -3.64 -15.12
CA TYR A 100 2.88 -2.35 -14.50
C TYR A 100 2.68 -1.15 -15.42
N LYS A 101 2.12 -1.33 -16.63
CA LYS A 101 1.84 -0.23 -17.56
C LYS A 101 0.53 0.47 -17.21
N PHE A 102 0.39 1.70 -17.69
CA PHE A 102 -0.72 2.60 -17.35
C PHE A 102 -2.11 1.98 -17.60
N GLU A 103 -2.30 1.29 -18.74
CA GLU A 103 -3.58 0.66 -19.07
C GLU A 103 -3.99 -0.39 -18.02
N ASN A 104 -3.08 -1.32 -17.69
CA ASN A 104 -3.35 -2.31 -16.66
C ASN A 104 -3.52 -1.66 -15.29
N TYR A 105 -2.72 -0.64 -14.96
CA TYR A 105 -2.87 0.12 -13.72
C TYR A 105 -4.29 0.68 -13.56
N VAL A 106 -4.81 1.38 -14.57
CA VAL A 106 -6.16 1.98 -14.51
C VAL A 106 -7.21 0.90 -14.34
N ARG A 107 -7.08 -0.21 -15.07
CA ARG A 107 -7.98 -1.35 -14.94
C ARG A 107 -7.94 -1.94 -13.52
N GLN A 108 -6.76 -2.20 -12.98
CA GLN A 108 -6.64 -2.84 -11.67
C GLN A 108 -7.10 -1.95 -10.52
N ILE A 109 -6.74 -0.66 -10.54
CA ILE A 109 -7.11 0.30 -9.50
C ILE A 109 -8.59 0.70 -9.61
N PHE A 110 -9.05 1.16 -10.76
CA PHE A 110 -10.36 1.81 -10.86
C PHE A 110 -11.49 0.91 -11.34
N LEU A 111 -11.20 -0.21 -12.01
CA LEU A 111 -12.22 -1.16 -12.51
C LEU A 111 -12.29 -2.45 -11.68
N ASN A 112 -11.15 -2.98 -11.25
CA ASN A 112 -11.07 -4.27 -10.55
C ASN A 112 -10.87 -4.17 -9.03
N SER A 113 -11.00 -2.97 -8.45
CA SER A 113 -10.95 -2.79 -7.01
C SER A 113 -11.97 -1.78 -6.50
N ASP A 114 -12.20 -1.77 -5.20
CA ASP A 114 -13.07 -0.80 -4.51
C ASP A 114 -12.36 0.55 -4.24
N THR A 115 -11.13 0.76 -4.72
CA THR A 115 -10.39 2.02 -4.54
C THR A 115 -11.16 3.21 -5.10
N SER A 116 -11.43 4.18 -4.22
CA SER A 116 -12.14 5.42 -4.53
C SER A 116 -11.17 6.47 -5.05
N ILE A 117 -10.06 6.71 -4.36
CA ILE A 117 -9.01 7.64 -4.77
C ILE A 117 -7.67 6.91 -4.67
N SER A 118 -6.80 7.04 -5.67
CA SER A 118 -5.40 6.65 -5.56
C SER A 118 -4.48 7.86 -5.50
N LEU A 119 -3.30 7.69 -4.93
CA LEU A 119 -2.21 8.66 -4.99
C LEU A 119 -1.05 8.01 -5.74
N LEU A 120 -0.68 8.63 -6.86
CA LEU A 120 0.35 8.12 -7.75
C LEU A 120 1.73 8.56 -7.27
N SER A 121 2.61 7.58 -7.11
CA SER A 121 3.97 7.73 -6.59
C SER A 121 5.01 7.32 -7.63
N GLY A 122 6.27 7.70 -7.38
CA GLY A 122 7.45 7.24 -8.09
C GLY A 122 8.57 6.91 -7.11
N ALA A 123 9.76 6.64 -7.65
CA ALA A 123 10.98 6.41 -6.87
C ALA A 123 12.17 7.11 -7.54
N PRO A 124 13.14 7.62 -6.75
CA PRO A 124 14.34 8.23 -7.29
C PRO A 124 15.41 7.18 -7.59
N PHE A 125 16.17 7.40 -8.65
CA PHE A 125 17.25 6.53 -9.07
C PHE A 125 18.49 7.33 -9.42
N ASP A 126 19.66 6.75 -9.18
CA ASP A 126 20.93 7.33 -9.64
C ASP A 126 21.16 7.09 -11.15
N ASP A 127 20.55 6.03 -11.68
CA ASP A 127 20.41 5.74 -13.10
C ASP A 127 18.99 6.06 -13.55
N HIS A 128 18.84 7.15 -14.30
CA HIS A 128 17.54 7.64 -14.76
C HIS A 128 16.78 6.65 -15.65
N SER A 129 17.42 5.61 -16.20
CA SER A 129 16.71 4.55 -16.93
C SER A 129 15.81 3.67 -16.05
N TRP A 130 15.93 3.80 -14.73
CA TRP A 130 15.07 3.15 -13.74
C TRP A 130 13.91 4.02 -13.24
N GLU A 131 13.82 5.29 -13.67
CA GLU A 131 12.70 6.14 -13.28
C GLU A 131 11.36 5.56 -13.76
N PHE A 132 10.43 5.31 -12.83
CA PHE A 132 9.10 4.81 -13.19
C PHE A 132 8.34 5.87 -13.98
N LEU A 133 8.32 7.08 -13.43
CA LEU A 133 7.68 8.29 -13.94
C LEU A 133 8.42 9.50 -13.37
N GLN A 134 8.58 10.53 -14.19
CA GLN A 134 9.02 11.86 -13.75
C GLN A 134 7.85 12.67 -13.19
N ASN A 135 8.14 13.74 -12.44
CA ASN A 135 7.12 14.53 -11.74
C ASN A 135 6.03 15.09 -12.69
N ASP A 136 6.41 15.56 -13.87
CA ASP A 136 5.44 16.00 -14.90
C ASP A 136 4.52 14.85 -15.32
N GLN A 137 5.06 13.66 -15.57
CA GLN A 137 4.29 12.47 -15.96
C GLN A 137 3.35 12.01 -14.83
N ILE A 138 3.76 12.11 -13.56
CA ILE A 138 2.90 11.80 -12.41
C ILE A 138 1.70 12.76 -12.38
N ARG A 139 1.94 14.07 -12.51
CA ARG A 139 0.85 15.07 -12.52
C ARG A 139 -0.04 14.92 -13.75
N GLU A 140 0.53 14.68 -14.93
CA GLU A 140 -0.23 14.46 -16.17
C GLU A 140 -1.13 13.22 -16.08
N ALA A 141 -0.63 12.12 -15.52
CA ALA A 141 -1.41 10.90 -15.30
C ALA A 141 -2.59 11.13 -14.35
N ALA A 142 -2.36 11.83 -13.23
CA ALA A 142 -3.43 12.20 -12.30
C ALA A 142 -4.49 13.07 -12.97
N ASN A 143 -4.07 14.09 -13.72
CA ASN A 143 -4.98 14.96 -14.46
C ASN A 143 -5.79 14.17 -15.51
N MET A 144 -5.15 13.24 -16.23
CA MET A 144 -5.83 12.40 -17.22
C MET A 144 -6.90 11.50 -16.57
N VAL A 145 -6.56 10.83 -15.47
CA VAL A 145 -7.51 9.97 -14.75
C VAL A 145 -8.69 10.78 -14.20
N ASN A 146 -8.44 11.97 -13.65
CA ASN A 146 -9.51 12.85 -13.15
C ASN A 146 -10.42 13.36 -14.28
N ARG A 147 -9.86 13.72 -15.45
CA ARG A 147 -10.66 14.06 -16.64
C ARG A 147 -11.56 12.89 -17.08
N VAL A 148 -11.01 11.67 -17.14
CA VAL A 148 -11.80 10.48 -17.45
C VAL A 148 -12.91 10.27 -16.42
N GLY A 149 -12.62 10.51 -15.13
CA GLY A 149 -13.60 10.52 -14.04
C GLY A 149 -14.62 11.66 -14.08
N GLY A 150 -14.73 12.42 -15.19
CA GLY A 150 -15.68 13.53 -15.31
C GLY A 150 -15.35 14.68 -14.35
N GLU A 151 -14.07 15.00 -14.22
CA GLU A 151 -13.51 16.00 -13.28
C GLU A 151 -13.63 15.65 -11.80
N SER A 152 -14.10 14.43 -11.47
CA SER A 152 -14.03 13.91 -10.10
C SER A 152 -12.58 13.64 -9.71
N THR A 153 -12.20 13.95 -8.47
CA THR A 153 -10.88 13.58 -7.94
C THR A 153 -10.83 12.07 -7.73
N ARG A 154 -10.17 11.35 -8.64
CA ARG A 154 -9.92 9.90 -8.59
C ARG A 154 -8.44 9.57 -8.39
N MET A 155 -7.56 10.50 -8.75
CA MET A 155 -6.13 10.37 -8.56
C MET A 155 -5.53 11.68 -8.05
N LEU A 156 -4.70 11.58 -7.02
CA LEU A 156 -3.78 12.61 -6.56
C LEU A 156 -2.36 12.31 -7.05
N ALA A 157 -1.49 13.31 -7.05
CA ALA A 157 -0.11 13.17 -7.52
C ALA A 157 0.91 13.60 -6.46
N HIS A 158 1.91 12.75 -6.23
CA HIS A 158 3.14 13.16 -5.57
C HIS A 158 4.02 14.03 -6.47
N SER A 159 4.97 14.73 -5.85
CA SER A 159 6.24 15.08 -6.52
C SER A 159 7.41 14.48 -5.77
N LEU A 160 8.29 13.82 -6.49
CA LEU A 160 9.56 13.30 -5.98
C LEU A 160 10.50 14.45 -5.64
N VAL A 161 11.14 14.32 -4.48
CA VAL A 161 12.21 15.19 -4.01
C VAL A 161 13.47 14.34 -3.85
N THR A 162 14.60 14.83 -4.37
CA THR A 162 15.88 14.09 -4.37
C THR A 162 16.99 14.84 -3.64
N PRO A 163 16.93 14.96 -2.30
CA PRO A 163 17.91 15.72 -1.53
C PRO A 163 19.36 15.33 -1.87
N GLY A 164 20.17 16.35 -2.16
CA GLY A 164 21.60 16.18 -2.47
C GLY A 164 21.92 15.91 -3.94
N GLN A 165 20.95 15.51 -4.77
CA GLN A 165 21.18 15.40 -6.21
C GLN A 165 21.36 16.78 -6.87
N PRO A 166 22.15 16.92 -7.94
CA PRO A 166 22.31 18.20 -8.63
C PRO A 166 20.95 18.82 -9.04
N GLY A 167 20.73 20.09 -8.68
CA GLY A 167 19.53 20.86 -9.02
C GLY A 167 18.24 20.46 -8.28
N TRP A 168 18.31 19.63 -7.24
CA TRP A 168 17.11 19.12 -6.56
C TRP A 168 16.20 20.20 -5.96
N MET A 169 16.77 21.31 -5.47
CA MET A 169 15.97 22.42 -4.91
C MET A 169 15.27 23.23 -6.01
N ASP A 170 15.90 23.40 -7.18
CA ASP A 170 15.25 24.05 -8.33
C ASP A 170 14.05 23.21 -8.82
N LYS A 171 14.17 21.87 -8.76
CA LYS A 171 13.05 20.95 -9.04
C LYS A 171 11.93 21.06 -8.01
N VAL A 172 12.24 21.32 -6.74
CA VAL A 172 11.23 21.63 -5.71
C VAL A 172 10.50 22.92 -6.06
N ASP A 173 11.23 23.99 -6.42
CA ASP A 173 10.62 25.26 -6.80
C ASP A 173 9.74 25.13 -8.05
N TYR A 174 10.21 24.38 -9.05
CA TYR A 174 9.43 24.02 -10.23
C TYR A 174 8.16 23.26 -9.85
N ALA A 175 8.24 22.25 -8.98
CA ALA A 175 7.08 21.48 -8.56
C ALA A 175 6.04 22.36 -7.85
N ILE A 176 6.47 23.29 -6.99
CA ILE A 176 5.58 24.23 -6.31
C ILE A 176 4.88 25.16 -7.31
N ASP A 177 5.61 25.73 -8.27
CA ASP A 177 5.11 26.72 -9.22
C ASP A 177 4.27 26.11 -10.36
N LYS A 178 4.64 24.92 -10.84
CA LYS A 178 4.06 24.34 -12.06
C LYS A 178 3.21 23.10 -11.84
N LEU A 179 3.58 22.26 -10.87
CA LEU A 179 2.94 20.95 -10.69
C LEU A 179 1.91 20.95 -9.57
N HIS A 180 2.07 21.82 -8.57
CA HIS A 180 1.22 21.92 -7.39
C HIS A 180 0.91 20.55 -6.77
N PRO A 181 1.93 19.75 -6.36
CA PRO A 181 1.73 18.37 -5.91
C PRO A 181 0.80 18.29 -4.68
N ASP A 182 0.10 17.17 -4.56
CA ASP A 182 -0.78 16.88 -3.42
C ASP A 182 0.02 16.46 -2.17
N SER A 183 1.23 15.93 -2.38
CA SER A 183 2.22 15.62 -1.35
C SER A 183 3.62 15.41 -1.94
N TRP A 184 4.62 15.35 -1.06
CA TRP A 184 6.00 15.08 -1.44
C TRP A 184 6.34 13.61 -1.25
N LYS A 185 7.07 13.03 -2.19
CA LYS A 185 7.59 11.65 -2.10
C LYS A 185 9.11 11.65 -1.93
N LEU A 186 9.59 10.93 -0.93
CA LEU A 186 10.98 10.96 -0.47
C LEU A 186 11.51 9.55 -0.17
N TYR A 187 12.82 9.37 -0.34
CA TYR A 187 13.55 8.15 -0.02
C TYR A 187 14.86 8.55 0.66
N THR A 188 14.97 8.33 1.98
CA THR A 188 16.18 8.67 2.75
C THR A 188 17.37 7.80 2.38
N ILE A 189 17.11 6.58 1.89
CA ILE A 189 18.14 5.70 1.34
C ILE A 189 18.71 6.19 0.01
N GLY A 190 18.11 7.20 -0.64
CA GLY A 190 18.45 7.57 -2.01
C GLY A 190 17.84 6.58 -3.00
N ASP A 191 18.68 5.96 -3.81
CA ASP A 191 18.29 4.92 -4.76
C ASP A 191 17.91 3.63 -4.00
N PRO A 192 16.64 3.20 -4.04
CA PRO A 192 16.15 2.10 -3.23
C PRO A 192 16.53 0.71 -3.76
N LEU A 193 17.17 0.60 -4.93
CA LEU A 193 17.50 -0.69 -5.55
C LEU A 193 19.00 -1.01 -5.53
N THR A 194 19.84 -0.14 -4.97
CA THR A 194 21.28 -0.37 -4.93
C THR A 194 21.95 0.14 -3.66
N ALA A 195 22.79 -0.72 -3.06
CA ALA A 195 23.67 -0.34 -1.96
C ALA A 195 24.75 0.69 -2.35
N LYS A 196 24.94 0.93 -3.66
CA LYS A 196 25.88 1.95 -4.19
C LYS A 196 25.24 3.31 -4.41
N THR A 197 24.10 3.56 -3.76
CA THR A 197 23.41 4.84 -3.84
C THR A 197 24.34 6.01 -3.50
N LYS A 198 24.27 7.08 -4.28
CA LYS A 198 25.16 8.24 -4.18
C LYS A 198 24.65 9.32 -3.23
N TYR A 199 23.34 9.37 -2.98
CA TYR A 199 22.69 10.47 -2.27
C TYR A 199 21.78 10.00 -1.11
N PRO A 200 22.26 9.16 -0.17
CA PRO A 200 21.50 8.90 1.04
C PRO A 200 21.54 10.11 1.98
N TRP A 201 20.48 10.34 2.75
CA TRP A 201 20.33 11.52 3.60
C TRP A 201 19.42 11.24 4.80
N ARG A 202 19.48 12.11 5.82
CA ARG A 202 18.69 11.99 7.05
C ARG A 202 17.59 13.04 7.11
N LEU A 203 16.46 12.67 7.70
CA LEU A 203 15.33 13.59 7.91
C LEU A 203 15.70 14.79 8.79
N ASP A 204 16.62 14.60 9.72
CA ASP A 204 17.06 15.63 10.66
C ASP A 204 18.31 16.39 10.21
N ASP A 205 18.71 16.26 8.94
CA ASP A 205 19.79 17.07 8.37
C ASP A 205 19.33 18.52 8.14
N GLU A 206 19.60 19.36 9.13
CA GLU A 206 19.20 20.77 9.14
C GLU A 206 19.76 21.57 7.96
N LYS A 207 20.94 21.20 7.44
CA LYS A 207 21.56 21.95 6.35
C LYS A 207 21.02 21.50 5.00
N LEU A 208 20.80 20.20 4.84
CA LEU A 208 20.37 19.65 3.56
C LEU A 208 18.86 19.82 3.36
N VAL A 209 18.01 19.42 4.32
CA VAL A 209 16.57 19.25 4.07
C VAL A 209 15.65 20.24 4.77
N TYR A 210 16.08 20.94 5.83
CA TYR A 210 15.21 21.93 6.47
C TYR A 210 14.84 23.11 5.55
N PRO A 211 15.72 23.59 4.64
CA PRO A 211 15.31 24.59 3.64
C PRO A 211 14.17 24.10 2.73
N PHE A 212 14.11 22.79 2.45
CA PHE A 212 12.98 22.19 1.74
C PHE A 212 11.72 22.15 2.62
N TYR A 213 11.85 21.80 3.90
CA TYR A 213 10.73 21.82 4.85
C TYR A 213 10.11 23.20 4.98
N GLU A 214 10.92 24.27 5.04
CA GLU A 214 10.42 25.65 5.00
C GLU A 214 9.58 25.93 3.74
N LYS A 215 10.06 25.52 2.56
CA LYS A 215 9.34 25.67 1.29
C LYS A 215 8.03 24.87 1.29
N ALA A 216 8.06 23.62 1.74
CA ALA A 216 6.88 22.76 1.83
C ALA A 216 5.79 23.37 2.73
N VAL A 217 6.19 23.88 3.90
CA VAL A 217 5.29 24.57 4.84
C VAL A 217 4.72 25.84 4.22
N LYS A 218 5.57 26.68 3.63
CA LYS A 218 5.18 27.95 3.00
C LYS A 218 4.23 27.74 1.82
N ALA A 219 4.43 26.68 1.04
CA ALA A 219 3.57 26.30 -0.07
C ALA A 219 2.25 25.64 0.38
N GLY A 220 2.13 25.26 1.66
CA GLY A 220 0.96 24.56 2.19
C GLY A 220 0.91 23.07 1.85
N ILE A 221 1.94 22.52 1.21
CA ILE A 221 2.06 21.11 0.84
C ILE A 221 2.79 20.39 1.98
N ARG A 222 2.05 19.98 3.00
CA ARG A 222 2.58 19.57 4.32
C ARG A 222 2.80 18.08 4.50
N ASN A 223 2.42 17.27 3.53
CA ASN A 223 2.51 15.81 3.61
C ASN A 223 3.81 15.33 3.00
N LEU A 224 4.68 14.74 3.83
CA LEU A 224 5.95 14.12 3.44
C LEU A 224 5.80 12.60 3.49
N CYS A 225 5.68 11.97 2.34
CA CYS A 225 5.55 10.53 2.18
C CYS A 225 6.93 9.91 1.95
N ILE A 226 7.43 9.20 2.95
CA ILE A 226 8.85 8.82 3.04
C ILE A 226 8.95 7.30 3.04
N HIS A 227 9.66 6.73 2.06
CA HIS A 227 10.02 5.33 2.10
C HIS A 227 11.06 5.08 3.21
N LYS A 228 10.69 4.31 4.23
CA LYS A 228 11.59 3.79 5.26
C LYS A 228 11.23 2.35 5.64
N GLY A 229 12.25 1.49 5.73
CA GLY A 229 12.09 0.05 5.91
C GLY A 229 12.27 -0.73 4.62
N LEU A 230 11.83 -1.98 4.62
CA LEU A 230 12.00 -2.94 3.53
C LEU A 230 13.46 -3.22 3.14
N MET A 231 14.22 -3.79 4.06
CA MET A 231 15.60 -4.20 3.85
C MET A 231 15.74 -5.73 3.90
N PRO A 232 16.64 -6.32 3.11
CA PRO A 232 16.91 -7.76 3.15
C PRO A 232 17.52 -8.15 4.50
N ARG A 233 17.39 -9.41 4.91
CA ARG A 233 17.89 -9.89 6.21
C ARG A 233 19.38 -9.58 6.48
N ASP A 234 20.20 -9.63 5.44
CA ASP A 234 21.64 -9.40 5.49
C ASP A 234 22.04 -7.93 5.29
N TYR A 235 21.11 -6.98 5.47
CA TYR A 235 21.30 -5.56 5.16
C TYR A 235 22.55 -4.92 5.78
N GLU A 236 23.03 -5.41 6.94
CA GLU A 236 24.25 -4.89 7.56
C GLU A 236 25.50 -5.16 6.70
N GLU A 237 25.49 -6.27 5.96
CA GLU A 237 26.51 -6.67 5.02
C GLU A 237 26.19 -6.16 3.61
N SER A 238 25.01 -6.48 3.08
CA SER A 238 24.62 -6.19 1.69
C SER A 238 24.37 -4.70 1.40
N TRP A 239 24.02 -3.92 2.43
CA TRP A 239 23.80 -2.47 2.39
C TRP A 239 24.70 -1.72 3.38
N SER A 240 25.91 -2.23 3.59
CA SER A 240 26.88 -1.67 4.53
C SER A 240 27.13 -0.17 4.28
N GLY A 241 27.13 0.61 5.35
CA GLY A 241 27.33 2.06 5.32
C GLY A 241 26.09 2.89 4.95
N VAL A 242 25.03 2.28 4.39
CA VAL A 242 23.84 3.01 3.93
C VAL A 242 22.52 2.55 4.56
N TRP A 243 22.41 1.31 5.05
CA TRP A 243 21.15 0.79 5.62
C TRP A 243 20.54 1.67 6.72
N LYS A 244 21.38 2.38 7.49
CA LYS A 244 20.96 3.28 8.58
C LYS A 244 20.01 4.36 8.11
N TYR A 245 20.17 4.87 6.90
CA TYR A 245 19.27 5.91 6.37
C TYR A 245 17.84 5.41 6.20
N ASN A 246 17.63 4.10 6.15
CA ASN A 246 16.31 3.50 6.00
C ASN A 246 15.63 3.16 7.35
N THR A 247 16.29 3.43 8.49
CA THR A 247 15.76 3.11 9.83
C THR A 247 15.14 4.34 10.53
N PRO A 248 14.42 4.17 11.66
CA PRO A 248 13.63 5.24 12.31
C PRO A 248 14.40 6.31 13.09
N TRP A 249 15.70 6.14 13.28
CA TRP A 249 16.50 6.90 14.25
C TRP A 249 16.55 8.44 14.05
N ASP A 250 16.29 8.91 12.83
CA ASP A 250 16.31 10.34 12.44
C ASP A 250 14.90 10.98 12.45
N ILE A 251 13.85 10.20 12.73
CA ILE A 251 12.46 10.67 12.62
C ILE A 251 12.09 11.62 13.75
N ALA A 252 12.43 11.26 15.00
CA ALA A 252 11.92 11.96 16.19
C ALA A 252 12.31 13.44 16.22
N LYS A 253 13.56 13.76 15.88
CA LYS A 253 14.04 15.14 15.81
C LYS A 253 13.33 15.92 14.70
N ALA A 254 13.27 15.37 13.48
CA ALA A 254 12.60 16.03 12.36
C ALA A 254 11.10 16.30 12.66
N ALA A 255 10.40 15.32 13.24
CA ALA A 255 8.99 15.45 13.63
C ALA A 255 8.79 16.55 14.69
N LYS A 256 9.69 16.63 15.67
CA LYS A 256 9.65 17.63 16.75
C LYS A 256 9.97 19.04 16.26
N ASP A 257 10.94 19.18 15.36
CA ASP A 257 11.38 20.47 14.84
C ASP A 257 10.37 21.04 13.82
N TRP A 258 9.59 20.17 13.17
CA TRP A 258 8.60 20.54 12.14
C TRP A 258 7.18 20.02 12.44
N PRO A 259 6.57 20.42 13.57
CA PRO A 259 5.23 19.95 13.96
C PRO A 259 4.12 20.29 12.96
N GLN A 260 4.37 21.21 12.04
CA GLN A 260 3.45 21.62 10.97
C GLN A 260 3.47 20.70 9.74
N LEU A 261 4.42 19.78 9.65
CA LEU A 261 4.52 18.78 8.57
C LEU A 261 4.01 17.43 9.05
N ASN A 262 3.37 16.65 8.19
CA ASN A 262 3.00 15.27 8.44
C ASN A 262 4.06 14.35 7.83
N PHE A 263 4.73 13.56 8.66
CA PHE A 263 5.71 12.54 8.25
C PHE A 263 5.01 11.20 8.11
N ILE A 264 4.77 10.76 6.88
CA ILE A 264 4.03 9.54 6.54
C ILE A 264 5.03 8.49 6.06
N PHE A 265 5.31 7.51 6.91
CA PHE A 265 6.31 6.48 6.63
C PHE A 265 5.70 5.34 5.85
N TYR A 266 6.00 5.31 4.55
CA TYR A 266 5.60 4.25 3.65
C TYR A 266 6.29 2.97 4.09
N HIS A 267 5.49 1.91 4.18
CA HIS A 267 5.87 0.61 4.78
C HIS A 267 6.01 0.62 6.31
N GLY A 268 5.66 1.73 6.97
CA GLY A 268 5.61 1.87 8.43
C GLY A 268 6.88 1.41 9.15
N CYS A 269 8.04 1.63 8.50
CA CYS A 269 9.35 1.19 8.99
C CYS A 269 9.44 -0.32 9.26
N LEU A 270 8.68 -1.18 8.58
CA LEU A 270 8.91 -2.63 8.69
C LEU A 270 10.29 -2.97 8.11
N ARG A 271 11.19 -3.57 8.91
CA ARG A 271 12.49 -4.01 8.39
C ARG A 271 12.38 -5.06 7.29
N ALA A 272 11.55 -6.09 7.49
CA ALA A 272 11.52 -7.26 6.62
C ALA A 272 11.11 -6.95 5.18
N PHE A 273 11.89 -7.44 4.21
CA PHE A 273 11.55 -7.40 2.78
C PHE A 273 11.97 -8.67 2.08
N GLN A 274 11.07 -9.26 1.29
CA GLN A 274 11.32 -10.53 0.60
C GLN A 274 11.84 -11.62 1.56
N GLU A 275 11.22 -11.68 2.74
CA GLU A 275 11.46 -12.68 3.77
C GLU A 275 10.14 -13.34 4.14
N LEU A 276 10.19 -14.60 4.60
CA LEU A 276 9.02 -15.26 5.14
C LEU A 276 8.66 -14.65 6.51
N PRO A 277 7.40 -14.20 6.73
CA PRO A 277 7.03 -13.51 7.97
C PRO A 277 7.17 -14.33 9.25
N ASP A 278 7.22 -15.67 9.17
CA ASP A 278 7.22 -16.57 10.33
C ASP A 278 8.38 -16.29 11.31
N GLN A 279 9.54 -15.91 10.78
CA GLN A 279 10.72 -15.61 11.60
C GLN A 279 10.53 -14.31 12.39
N VAL A 280 9.95 -13.29 11.75
CA VAL A 280 9.65 -12.01 12.38
C VAL A 280 8.52 -12.17 13.41
N LEU A 281 7.52 -13.00 13.11
CA LEU A 281 6.47 -13.34 14.06
C LEU A 281 7.03 -14.05 15.29
N ALA A 282 7.90 -15.03 15.13
CA ALA A 282 8.51 -15.74 16.26
C ALA A 282 9.31 -14.79 17.18
N GLU A 283 10.02 -13.82 16.61
CA GLU A 283 10.71 -12.78 17.37
C GLU A 283 9.72 -11.86 18.10
N PHE A 284 8.65 -11.44 17.43
CA PHE A 284 7.58 -10.65 18.04
C PHE A 284 6.89 -11.41 19.18
N GLU A 285 6.59 -12.69 19.02
CA GLU A 285 5.96 -13.49 20.07
C GLU A 285 6.87 -13.64 21.30
N LYS A 286 8.19 -13.63 21.12
CA LYS A 286 9.17 -13.67 22.21
C LYS A 286 9.35 -12.31 22.90
N THR A 287 9.38 -11.23 22.14
CA THR A 287 9.89 -9.93 22.61
C THR A 287 8.83 -8.82 22.68
N GLY A 288 7.71 -8.98 21.96
CA GLY A 288 6.74 -7.92 21.71
C GLY A 288 7.23 -6.84 20.74
N ASN A 289 8.37 -7.05 20.09
CA ASN A 289 9.01 -6.07 19.21
C ASN A 289 9.05 -6.56 17.76
N ILE A 290 8.68 -5.68 16.83
CA ILE A 290 8.88 -5.82 15.39
C ILE A 290 9.95 -4.82 15.01
N GLN A 291 11.10 -5.31 14.55
CA GLN A 291 12.25 -4.47 14.24
C GLN A 291 11.87 -3.27 13.35
N TRP A 292 12.24 -2.07 13.79
CA TRP A 292 11.97 -0.75 13.20
C TRP A 292 10.50 -0.31 13.19
N ALA A 293 9.53 -1.21 12.96
CA ALA A 293 8.11 -0.86 13.02
C ALA A 293 7.65 -0.51 14.45
N SER A 294 8.14 -1.24 15.44
CA SER A 294 7.91 -0.93 16.85
C SER A 294 8.66 0.32 17.30
N ASP A 295 9.84 0.60 16.73
CA ASP A 295 10.59 1.82 17.03
C ASP A 295 9.79 3.04 16.54
N LEU A 296 9.30 3.00 15.29
CA LEU A 296 8.39 4.02 14.75
C LEU A 296 7.16 4.22 15.66
N ALA A 297 6.52 3.13 16.09
CA ALA A 297 5.31 3.18 16.90
C ALA A 297 5.52 3.83 18.28
N ARG A 298 6.74 3.80 18.83
CA ARG A 298 7.04 4.42 20.14
C ARG A 298 7.33 5.91 20.04
N ILE A 299 7.66 6.44 18.86
CA ILE A 299 8.09 7.83 18.68
C ILE A 299 7.11 8.86 19.27
N PRO A 300 5.78 8.79 19.02
CA PRO A 300 4.84 9.73 19.60
C PRO A 300 4.88 9.79 21.13
N GLY A 301 4.91 8.62 21.78
CA GLY A 301 4.94 8.50 23.24
C GLY A 301 6.28 8.90 23.86
N GLU A 302 7.39 8.53 23.23
CA GLU A 302 8.75 8.81 23.74
C GLU A 302 9.20 10.26 23.51
N HIS A 303 8.69 10.91 22.46
CA HIS A 303 9.15 12.24 22.05
C HIS A 303 8.08 13.33 22.07
N GLY A 304 6.82 12.99 22.35
CA GLY A 304 5.72 13.96 22.47
C GLY A 304 5.33 14.61 21.14
N VAL A 305 5.36 13.85 20.05
CA VAL A 305 4.99 14.31 18.70
C VAL A 305 3.69 13.65 18.21
N SER A 306 2.96 14.32 17.31
CA SER A 306 1.65 13.84 16.82
C SER A 306 1.53 13.92 15.29
N ASN A 307 2.66 13.98 14.60
CA ASN A 307 2.73 14.21 13.15
C ASN A 307 3.51 13.09 12.44
N VAL A 308 3.52 11.89 13.03
CA VAL A 308 4.18 10.69 12.54
C VAL A 308 3.12 9.63 12.24
N TYR A 309 3.13 9.11 11.01
CA TYR A 309 2.13 8.17 10.50
C TYR A 309 2.80 6.91 9.95
N ALA A 310 2.13 5.77 10.08
CA ALA A 310 2.51 4.54 9.39
C ALA A 310 1.57 4.29 8.20
N GLU A 311 2.15 4.03 7.04
CA GLU A 311 1.43 3.57 5.85
C GLU A 311 1.69 2.06 5.66
N MET A 312 0.66 1.35 5.22
CA MET A 312 0.61 -0.12 5.23
C MET A 312 1.37 -0.77 4.07
N GLY A 313 1.10 -0.36 2.83
CA GLY A 313 1.75 -0.74 1.58
C GLY A 313 2.20 -2.18 1.46
N THR A 314 3.41 -2.34 0.94
CA THR A 314 4.15 -3.62 0.89
C THR A 314 4.17 -4.36 2.23
N SER A 315 4.26 -3.66 3.37
CA SER A 315 4.32 -4.31 4.68
C SER A 315 3.06 -5.11 5.00
N PHE A 316 1.88 -4.58 4.64
CA PHE A 316 0.64 -5.34 4.77
C PHE A 316 0.52 -6.41 3.68
N ALA A 317 0.83 -6.07 2.42
CA ALA A 317 0.71 -6.99 1.30
C ALA A 317 1.55 -8.26 1.50
N ASN A 318 2.81 -8.12 1.92
CA ASN A 318 3.70 -9.24 2.18
C ASN A 318 3.29 -10.03 3.44
N SER A 319 2.65 -9.39 4.41
CA SER A 319 2.30 -10.02 5.68
C SER A 319 0.97 -10.78 5.63
N CYS A 320 -0.10 -10.16 5.14
CA CYS A 320 -1.45 -10.65 5.40
C CYS A 320 -1.80 -11.98 4.72
N THR A 321 -1.23 -12.27 3.54
CA THR A 321 -1.47 -13.53 2.82
C THR A 321 -0.40 -14.59 3.08
N ALA A 322 0.80 -14.20 3.50
CA ALA A 322 1.85 -15.14 3.88
C ALA A 322 1.74 -15.58 5.35
N ASN A 323 1.39 -14.66 6.26
CA ASN A 323 1.10 -14.94 7.67
C ASN A 323 0.16 -13.86 8.27
N PRO A 324 -1.16 -14.10 8.31
CA PRO A 324 -2.13 -13.12 8.82
C PRO A 324 -1.96 -12.79 10.30
N ARG A 325 -1.36 -13.69 11.09
CA ARG A 325 -1.07 -13.43 12.50
C ARG A 325 0.01 -12.37 12.65
N PHE A 326 1.02 -12.39 11.77
CA PHE A 326 2.02 -11.32 11.71
C PHE A 326 1.40 -9.99 11.27
N ALA A 327 0.50 -10.00 10.28
CA ALA A 327 -0.21 -8.77 9.90
C ALA A 327 -1.02 -8.18 11.07
N ALA A 328 -1.71 -9.02 11.85
CA ALA A 328 -2.39 -8.60 13.07
C ALA A 328 -1.43 -7.99 14.11
N ALA A 329 -0.25 -8.60 14.31
CA ALA A 329 0.78 -8.06 15.21
C ALA A 329 1.31 -6.70 14.75
N LEU A 330 1.53 -6.53 13.44
CA LEU A 330 2.01 -5.29 12.85
C LEU A 330 0.99 -4.15 13.01
N LEU A 331 -0.27 -4.39 12.64
CA LEU A 331 -1.35 -3.41 12.82
C LEU A 331 -1.57 -3.08 14.29
N GLY A 332 -1.59 -4.09 15.17
CA GLY A 332 -1.73 -3.89 16.61
C GLY A 332 -0.62 -3.01 17.18
N THR A 333 0.62 -3.23 16.72
CA THR A 333 1.80 -2.44 17.12
C THR A 333 1.65 -0.97 16.69
N TRP A 334 1.34 -0.71 15.42
CA TRP A 334 1.16 0.66 14.93
C TRP A 334 -0.04 1.35 15.58
N ILE A 335 -1.21 0.71 15.67
CA ILE A 335 -2.41 1.31 16.26
C ILE A 335 -2.19 1.64 17.75
N LYS A 336 -1.53 0.75 18.50
CA LYS A 336 -1.25 0.98 19.92
C LYS A 336 -0.29 2.15 20.15
N GLY A 337 0.74 2.29 19.31
CA GLY A 337 1.77 3.29 19.50
C GLY A 337 1.46 4.66 18.86
N LEU A 338 0.92 4.64 17.63
CA LEU A 338 0.63 5.84 16.85
C LEU A 338 -0.81 6.34 17.03
N GLY A 339 -1.73 5.46 17.41
CA GLY A 339 -3.17 5.71 17.32
C GLY A 339 -3.73 5.28 15.96
N VAL A 340 -4.99 4.83 15.96
CA VAL A 340 -5.69 4.40 14.74
C VAL A 340 -5.80 5.53 13.70
N ASP A 341 -5.84 6.79 14.14
CA ASP A 341 -5.93 7.99 13.31
C ASP A 341 -4.61 8.37 12.59
N HIS A 342 -3.53 7.63 12.90
CA HIS A 342 -2.18 7.79 12.34
C HIS A 342 -1.70 6.57 11.53
N VAL A 343 -2.58 5.61 11.28
CA VAL A 343 -2.34 4.48 10.37
C VAL A 343 -3.13 4.71 9.08
N VAL A 344 -2.46 4.70 7.92
CA VAL A 344 -3.09 5.03 6.63
C VAL A 344 -2.96 3.89 5.63
N TRP A 345 -3.99 3.74 4.79
CA TRP A 345 -4.06 2.71 3.76
C TRP A 345 -3.25 3.08 2.52
N GLY A 346 -2.39 2.16 2.11
CA GLY A 346 -1.84 2.09 0.76
C GLY A 346 -1.48 0.65 0.42
N THR A 347 -1.30 0.36 -0.86
CA THR A 347 -1.27 -1.03 -1.35
C THR A 347 0.01 -1.40 -2.07
N ASP A 348 0.76 -0.39 -2.50
CA ASP A 348 1.87 -0.51 -3.45
C ASP A 348 1.43 -1.13 -4.80
N SER A 349 0.13 -1.15 -5.09
CA SER A 349 -0.38 -1.66 -6.35
C SER A 349 0.08 -0.77 -7.51
N VAL A 350 0.39 -1.34 -8.67
CA VAL A 350 0.10 -2.72 -9.10
C VAL A 350 1.25 -3.72 -8.89
N LEU A 351 2.25 -3.41 -8.06
CA LEU A 351 3.33 -4.37 -7.74
C LEU A 351 2.80 -5.70 -7.16
N TYR A 352 1.64 -5.63 -6.51
CA TYR A 352 0.90 -6.76 -5.95
C TYR A 352 -0.37 -7.13 -6.74
N GLY A 353 -0.48 -6.67 -7.99
CA GLY A 353 -1.70 -6.78 -8.81
C GLY A 353 -2.82 -5.84 -8.33
N SER A 354 -4.08 -6.22 -8.60
CA SER A 354 -5.24 -5.49 -8.08
C SER A 354 -5.20 -5.41 -6.55
N PRO A 355 -5.50 -4.25 -5.95
CA PRO A 355 -5.55 -4.13 -4.50
C PRO A 355 -6.78 -4.80 -3.88
N GLN A 356 -7.74 -5.31 -4.66
CA GLN A 356 -8.99 -5.85 -4.12
C GLN A 356 -8.77 -6.99 -3.12
N TRP A 357 -7.77 -7.84 -3.32
CA TRP A 357 -7.48 -8.92 -2.38
C TRP A 357 -6.95 -8.37 -1.05
N GLN A 358 -6.17 -7.29 -1.07
CA GLN A 358 -5.69 -6.62 0.15
C GLN A 358 -6.85 -5.94 0.89
N ILE A 359 -7.75 -5.29 0.15
CA ILE A 359 -8.97 -4.68 0.68
C ILE A 359 -9.83 -5.74 1.39
N GLU A 360 -10.08 -6.88 0.72
CA GLU A 360 -10.82 -7.99 1.33
C GLU A 360 -10.10 -8.59 2.54
N ALA A 361 -8.77 -8.67 2.49
CA ALA A 361 -7.99 -9.15 3.63
C ALA A 361 -8.15 -8.22 4.84
N LEU A 362 -7.98 -6.91 4.70
CA LEU A 362 -8.15 -5.98 5.83
C LEU A 362 -9.60 -5.94 6.32
N ARG A 363 -10.59 -6.00 5.42
CA ARG A 363 -12.01 -6.11 5.81
C ARG A 363 -12.27 -7.30 6.74
N ARG A 364 -11.55 -8.40 6.58
CA ARG A 364 -11.76 -9.65 7.31
C ARG A 364 -10.81 -9.85 8.48
N LEU A 365 -9.62 -9.26 8.43
CA LEU A 365 -8.59 -9.46 9.43
C LEU A 365 -9.07 -8.99 10.81
N GLU A 366 -8.75 -9.76 11.83
CA GLU A 366 -8.94 -9.43 13.23
C GLU A 366 -7.65 -9.73 14.02
N ILE A 367 -7.42 -8.97 15.10
CA ILE A 367 -6.36 -9.28 16.06
C ILE A 367 -6.90 -10.36 17.01
N PRO A 368 -6.26 -11.54 17.12
CA PRO A 368 -6.81 -12.64 17.90
C PRO A 368 -6.77 -12.33 19.40
N GLU A 369 -7.72 -12.87 20.16
CA GLU A 369 -7.91 -12.55 21.59
C GLU A 369 -6.65 -12.75 22.43
N ASP A 370 -5.87 -13.78 22.15
CA ASP A 370 -4.63 -14.07 22.86
C ASP A 370 -3.59 -12.95 22.66
N MET A 371 -3.53 -12.37 21.46
CA MET A 371 -2.66 -11.24 21.15
C MET A 371 -3.18 -9.94 21.76
N GLN A 372 -4.51 -9.74 21.77
CA GLN A 372 -5.14 -8.61 22.47
C GLN A 372 -4.78 -8.62 23.96
N GLN A 373 -4.94 -9.76 24.63
CA GLN A 373 -4.63 -9.92 26.05
C GLN A 373 -3.13 -9.74 26.33
N LYS A 374 -2.26 -10.39 25.55
CA LYS A 374 -0.81 -10.38 25.79
C LYS A 374 -0.16 -9.04 25.51
N HIS A 375 -0.59 -8.35 24.45
CA HIS A 375 0.06 -7.11 24.00
C HIS A 375 -0.77 -5.86 24.28
N GLY A 376 -1.99 -5.98 24.80
CA GLY A 376 -2.90 -4.85 25.02
C GLY A 376 -3.35 -4.20 23.72
N PHE A 377 -3.52 -4.99 22.66
CA PHE A 377 -4.05 -4.50 21.39
C PHE A 377 -5.57 -4.43 21.42
N ALA A 378 -6.14 -3.43 20.75
CA ALA A 378 -7.57 -3.31 20.53
C ALA A 378 -8.02 -4.17 19.34
N ALA A 379 -9.27 -4.63 19.34
CA ALA A 379 -9.86 -5.29 18.18
C ALA A 379 -9.98 -4.35 16.97
N LEU A 380 -9.85 -4.88 15.76
CA LEU A 380 -10.04 -4.18 14.49
C LEU A 380 -11.53 -4.05 14.13
N GLY A 381 -12.36 -4.99 14.59
CA GLY A 381 -13.81 -4.96 14.40
C GLY A 381 -14.27 -5.32 12.98
N GLY A 382 -15.56 -5.07 12.71
CA GLY A 382 -16.21 -5.46 11.46
C GLY A 382 -15.68 -4.72 10.21
N PRO A 383 -15.97 -5.24 9.00
CA PRO A 383 -15.40 -4.76 7.73
C PRO A 383 -15.63 -3.28 7.41
N THR A 384 -16.74 -2.72 7.90
CA THR A 384 -17.11 -1.29 7.80
C THR A 384 -17.14 -0.60 9.16
N GLY A 385 -16.42 -1.15 10.15
CA GLY A 385 -16.27 -0.60 11.49
C GLY A 385 -15.41 0.67 11.51
N ALA A 386 -15.40 1.35 12.66
CA ALA A 386 -14.71 2.64 12.82
C ALA A 386 -13.22 2.55 12.51
N VAL A 387 -12.52 1.53 13.04
CA VAL A 387 -11.08 1.33 12.83
C VAL A 387 -10.75 1.12 11.35
N LYS A 388 -11.44 0.20 10.69
CA LYS A 388 -11.18 -0.13 9.28
C LYS A 388 -11.50 1.04 8.35
N ASN A 389 -12.60 1.77 8.57
CA ASN A 389 -12.91 2.97 7.78
C ASN A 389 -11.87 4.09 7.98
N GLN A 390 -11.35 4.27 9.21
CA GLN A 390 -10.28 5.22 9.47
C GLN A 390 -9.04 4.92 8.63
N ILE A 391 -8.55 3.68 8.74
CA ILE A 391 -7.38 3.21 8.00
C ILE A 391 -7.61 3.30 6.49
N PHE A 392 -8.73 2.76 5.99
CA PHE A 392 -9.02 2.68 4.56
C PHE A 392 -9.05 4.04 3.85
N GLY A 393 -9.43 5.11 4.53
CA GLY A 393 -9.42 6.40 3.86
C GLY A 393 -9.83 7.61 4.67
N LEU A 394 -10.49 7.49 5.82
CA LEU A 394 -10.89 8.70 6.56
C LEU A 394 -9.66 9.44 7.13
N ASN A 395 -8.61 8.72 7.52
CA ASN A 395 -7.35 9.33 7.97
C ASN A 395 -6.67 10.09 6.83
N SER A 396 -6.51 9.44 5.66
CA SER A 396 -5.93 10.07 4.48
C SER A 396 -6.78 11.23 3.99
N ALA A 397 -8.11 11.11 3.95
CA ALA A 397 -9.00 12.21 3.56
C ALA A 397 -8.82 13.45 4.45
N ARG A 398 -8.64 13.26 5.77
CA ARG A 398 -8.31 14.34 6.70
C ARG A 398 -6.97 14.97 6.38
N VAL A 399 -5.92 14.16 6.22
CA VAL A 399 -4.54 14.64 6.01
C VAL A 399 -4.35 15.32 4.65
N TYR A 400 -5.13 14.92 3.64
CA TYR A 400 -5.13 15.51 2.30
C TYR A 400 -6.24 16.54 2.07
N ASN A 401 -7.01 16.90 3.10
CA ASN A 401 -8.15 17.83 3.01
C ASN A 401 -9.17 17.45 1.92
N VAL A 402 -9.37 16.15 1.69
CA VAL A 402 -10.40 15.65 0.76
C VAL A 402 -11.76 15.82 1.43
N ASN A 403 -12.56 16.75 0.91
CA ASN A 403 -13.91 16.99 1.42
C ASN A 403 -14.85 15.89 0.93
N LEU A 404 -15.05 14.85 1.74
CA LEU A 404 -15.92 13.72 1.39
C LEU A 404 -17.39 14.11 1.15
N ARG A 405 -17.86 15.29 1.59
CA ARG A 405 -19.22 15.75 1.28
C ARG A 405 -19.30 16.44 -0.09
N ALA A 406 -18.29 17.24 -0.43
CA ALA A 406 -18.27 18.04 -1.66
C ALA A 406 -17.64 17.28 -2.84
N ASN A 407 -16.56 16.54 -2.58
CA ASN A 407 -15.73 15.89 -3.61
C ASN A 407 -16.14 14.43 -3.86
N TYR A 408 -16.95 13.85 -2.97
CA TYR A 408 -17.35 12.44 -3.06
C TYR A 408 -18.76 12.21 -2.49
N PRO A 409 -19.82 12.76 -3.11
CA PRO A 409 -21.18 12.38 -2.70
C PRO A 409 -21.31 10.85 -2.77
N ARG A 410 -22.00 10.24 -1.80
CA ARG A 410 -22.11 8.77 -1.62
C ARG A 410 -22.46 7.98 -2.91
N LEU A 411 -22.95 8.65 -3.95
CA LEU A 411 -23.40 8.09 -5.22
C LEU A 411 -22.92 8.90 -6.43
N THR A 412 -21.72 9.50 -6.44
CA THR A 412 -21.15 10.01 -7.70
C THR A 412 -20.88 8.83 -8.62
N VAL A 413 -21.75 8.64 -9.61
CA VAL A 413 -21.53 7.70 -10.71
C VAL A 413 -20.62 8.40 -11.71
N ASP A 414 -19.35 8.57 -11.34
CA ASP A 414 -18.33 9.04 -12.26
C ASP A 414 -18.12 8.00 -13.38
N LYS A 415 -17.32 8.33 -14.41
CA LYS A 415 -17.26 7.44 -15.58
C LYS A 415 -16.74 6.04 -15.24
N PHE A 416 -15.82 5.90 -14.28
CA PHE A 416 -15.36 4.60 -13.82
C PHE A 416 -16.46 3.80 -13.11
N ALA A 417 -17.25 4.46 -12.25
CA ALA A 417 -18.40 3.83 -11.60
C ALA A 417 -19.49 3.46 -12.61
N GLN A 418 -19.74 4.29 -13.63
CA GLN A 418 -20.67 3.98 -14.73
C GLN A 418 -20.23 2.73 -15.49
N LEU A 419 -18.96 2.67 -15.88
CA LEU A 419 -18.39 1.50 -16.57
C LEU A 419 -18.53 0.22 -15.72
N LYS A 420 -18.19 0.28 -14.43
CA LYS A 420 -18.38 -0.85 -13.52
C LYS A 420 -19.84 -1.31 -13.47
N GLU A 421 -20.78 -0.37 -13.36
CA GLU A 421 -22.20 -0.66 -13.26
C GLU A 421 -22.76 -1.22 -14.57
N GLU A 422 -22.33 -0.70 -15.73
CA GLU A 422 -22.70 -1.21 -17.07
C GLU A 422 -22.30 -2.69 -17.20
N TYR A 423 -21.07 -3.05 -16.85
CA TYR A 423 -20.62 -4.44 -16.88
C TYR A 423 -21.32 -5.32 -15.83
N ARG A 424 -21.66 -4.75 -14.67
CA ARG A 424 -22.46 -5.47 -13.66
C ARG A 424 -23.85 -5.80 -14.18
N LEU A 425 -24.54 -4.83 -14.78
CA LEU A 425 -25.89 -5.01 -15.34
C LEU A 425 -25.89 -5.97 -16.53
N ALA A 426 -24.83 -5.96 -17.34
CA ALA A 426 -24.65 -6.91 -18.43
C ALA A 426 -24.28 -8.34 -17.97
N GLY A 427 -24.07 -8.56 -16.66
CA GLY A 427 -23.70 -9.87 -16.11
C GLY A 427 -22.27 -10.30 -16.42
N ASN A 428 -21.44 -9.40 -16.95
CA ASN A 428 -20.07 -9.65 -17.40
C ASN A 428 -19.03 -8.86 -16.58
N LEU A 429 -19.38 -8.37 -15.38
CA LEU A 429 -18.41 -7.73 -14.46
C LEU A 429 -17.21 -8.63 -14.16
N ASN A 430 -17.41 -9.94 -14.13
CA ASN A 430 -16.31 -10.89 -13.95
C ASN A 430 -15.36 -10.94 -15.17
N ASP A 431 -15.80 -10.49 -16.35
CA ASP A 431 -14.95 -10.38 -17.54
C ASP A 431 -14.05 -9.13 -17.47
N LEU A 432 -14.44 -8.09 -16.71
CA LEU A 432 -13.53 -7.00 -16.34
C LEU A 432 -12.48 -7.47 -15.33
N ARG A 433 -12.90 -8.28 -14.37
CA ARG A 433 -12.08 -8.86 -13.30
C ARG A 433 -11.22 -10.00 -13.83
N ASP A 434 -10.16 -9.63 -14.54
CA ASP A 434 -9.00 -10.50 -14.60
C ASP A 434 -8.33 -10.52 -13.23
N ASN A 435 -8.82 -11.39 -12.35
CA ASN A 435 -7.82 -12.15 -11.61
C ASN A 435 -7.08 -12.95 -12.69
N HIS A 436 -6.13 -12.33 -13.41
CA HIS A 436 -5.12 -13.04 -14.18
C HIS A 436 -4.64 -14.08 -13.21
N ALA A 437 -4.98 -15.34 -13.49
CA ALA A 437 -4.98 -16.40 -12.50
C ALA A 437 -3.52 -16.77 -12.18
N HIS A 438 -2.90 -15.92 -11.37
CA HIS A 438 -1.69 -16.12 -10.62
C HIS A 438 -2.04 -16.54 -9.17
N GLY A 439 -3.31 -16.86 -8.92
CA GLY A 439 -3.74 -17.50 -7.68
C GLY A 439 -2.96 -18.80 -7.43
N PHE A 440 -2.58 -18.99 -6.18
CA PHE A 440 -1.68 -19.99 -5.57
C PHE A 440 -2.08 -21.47 -5.73
N ILE A 441 -2.89 -21.84 -6.73
CA ILE A 441 -3.41 -23.22 -6.87
C ILE A 441 -2.89 -23.88 -8.14
N ALA A 442 -1.90 -24.76 -7.96
CA ALA A 442 -1.34 -25.61 -9.00
C ALA A 442 -2.43 -26.39 -9.76
N LYS A 443 -2.23 -26.56 -11.08
CA LYS A 443 -2.99 -27.50 -11.90
C LYS A 443 -2.55 -28.90 -11.47
N ARG A 444 -3.47 -29.76 -10.98
CA ARG A 444 -3.15 -31.19 -10.95
C ARG A 444 -3.09 -31.62 -12.42
N THR A 445 -1.97 -32.21 -12.81
CA THR A 445 -1.87 -32.95 -14.06
C THR A 445 -2.94 -34.04 -14.06
N ALA A 446 -3.62 -34.17 -15.19
CA ALA A 446 -4.64 -35.19 -15.41
C ALA A 446 -4.04 -36.60 -15.27
#